data_AF-A0A958M0X2-F1
#
_entry.id   AF-A0A958M0X2-F1
#
_cell.length_a   1.000
_cell.length_b   1.000
_cell.length_c   1.000
_cell.angle_alpha   90.00
_cell.angle_beta   90.00
_cell.angle_gamma   90.00
#
_symmetry.space_group_name_H-M   'P 1'
#
loop_
_entity.id
_entity.type
_entity.pdbx_description
1 polymer ?
#
loop_
_entity_poly.entity_id
_entity_poly.type
_entity_poly.pdbx_seq_one_letter_code
_entity_poly.pdbx_strand_id
1 'polypeptide(L)'
;MKLFKFISLIFISSSAFAGLQVGTYTGATANNQTCSFTVEKRYFENNLQHPLNERIAVKVGSIAFTLQHPPVIDVASSYAAYNHDMFQAINATSVGAQALVILMKHPSRGGDEIPGEFHFINHEYKANKKEKVSCFNLKFSTLRGRF
;
A
#
# COMPACT_ATOMS: atom_id res chain seq x y z
N MET A 1 3.28 -22.01 -53.56
CA MET A 1 2.07 -22.13 -52.70
C MET A 1 2.36 -21.43 -51.38
N LYS A 2 1.39 -20.64 -50.90
CA LYS A 2 1.57 -19.52 -49.97
C LYS A 2 1.86 -20.00 -48.54
N LEU A 3 2.96 -19.51 -47.97
CA LEU A 3 3.38 -19.74 -46.59
C LEU A 3 2.53 -18.88 -45.65
N PHE A 4 1.53 -19.48 -45.00
CA PHE A 4 0.75 -18.84 -43.94
C PHE A 4 1.64 -18.66 -42.70
N LYS A 5 2.27 -17.49 -42.56
CA LYS A 5 2.86 -17.04 -41.28
C LYS A 5 1.74 -16.47 -40.41
N PHE A 6 1.14 -17.31 -39.57
CA PHE A 6 0.33 -16.85 -38.45
C PHE A 6 1.28 -16.25 -37.39
N ILE A 7 1.43 -14.92 -37.43
CA ILE A 7 2.03 -14.16 -36.34
C ILE A 7 1.02 -14.19 -35.20
N SER A 8 1.26 -15.07 -34.22
CA SER A 8 0.49 -15.10 -32.99
C SER A 8 0.83 -13.85 -32.18
N LEU A 9 -0.06 -12.87 -32.25
CA LEU A 9 0.02 -11.61 -31.53
C LEU A 9 -0.35 -11.91 -30.05
N ILE A 10 0.65 -12.28 -29.25
CA ILE A 10 0.49 -12.45 -27.80
C ILE A 10 0.30 -11.05 -27.21
N PHE A 11 -0.95 -10.62 -27.07
CA PHE A 11 -1.32 -9.50 -26.23
C PHE A 11 -1.10 -9.90 -24.77
N ILE A 12 0.11 -9.63 -24.26
CA ILE A 12 0.38 -9.62 -22.83
C ILE A 12 -0.38 -8.41 -22.28
N SER A 13 -1.61 -8.63 -21.85
CA SER A 13 -2.40 -7.64 -21.13
C SER A 13 -1.74 -7.43 -19.77
N SER A 14 -0.86 -6.43 -19.67
CA SER A 14 -0.37 -5.94 -18.40
C SER A 14 -1.54 -5.31 -17.65
N SER A 15 -2.19 -6.10 -16.80
CA SER A 15 -3.14 -5.61 -15.82
C SER A 15 -2.43 -4.56 -14.96
N ALA A 16 -2.87 -3.31 -15.10
CA ALA A 16 -2.40 -2.21 -14.28
C ALA A 16 -2.90 -2.46 -12.85
N PHE A 17 -2.00 -2.87 -11.96
CA PHE A 17 -2.32 -2.98 -10.53
C PHE A 17 -2.26 -1.58 -9.94
N ALA A 18 -3.41 -1.10 -9.47
CA ALA A 18 -3.54 0.09 -8.65
C ALA A 18 -2.77 -0.14 -7.35
N GLY A 19 -1.51 0.30 -7.30
CA GLY A 19 -0.62 0.00 -6.20
C GLY A 19 0.37 1.12 -5.96
N LEU A 20 0.91 1.19 -4.74
CA LEU A 20 1.86 2.22 -4.34
C LEU A 20 3.13 2.16 -5.21
N GLN A 21 3.56 3.32 -5.70
CA GLN A 21 4.79 3.47 -6.47
C GLN A 21 5.99 3.58 -5.53
N VAL A 22 7.13 3.02 -5.93
CA VAL A 22 8.40 3.16 -5.19
C VAL A 22 8.83 4.62 -5.18
N GLY A 23 9.05 5.17 -3.99
CA GLY A 23 9.35 6.58 -3.79
C GLY A 23 8.76 7.12 -2.49
N THR A 24 8.73 8.44 -2.33
CA THR A 24 8.28 9.07 -1.08
C THR A 24 6.93 9.73 -1.30
N TYR A 25 6.01 9.48 -0.38
CA TYR A 25 4.73 10.15 -0.29
C TYR A 25 4.78 11.14 0.85
N THR A 26 4.46 12.40 0.56
CA THR A 26 4.49 13.49 1.54
C THR A 26 3.11 14.13 1.63
N GLY A 27 2.69 14.45 2.85
CA GLY A 27 1.44 15.14 3.14
C GLY A 27 1.61 16.07 4.35
N ALA A 28 0.49 16.38 5.00
CA ALA A 28 0.47 17.19 6.21
C ALA A 28 -0.45 16.58 7.29
N THR A 29 -0.09 16.76 8.55
CA THR A 29 -0.97 16.44 9.68
C THR A 29 -2.05 17.50 9.84
N ALA A 30 -3.03 17.26 10.72
CA ALA A 30 -4.06 18.26 11.06
C ALA A 30 -3.48 19.58 11.60
N ASN A 31 -2.25 19.55 12.15
CA ASN A 31 -1.54 20.71 12.65
C ASN A 31 -0.60 21.33 11.60
N ASN A 32 -0.78 21.01 10.31
CA ASN A 32 0.06 21.45 9.18
C ASN A 32 1.54 21.06 9.29
N GLN A 33 1.88 20.04 10.09
CA GLN A 33 3.23 19.51 10.12
C GLN A 33 3.44 18.56 8.94
N THR A 34 4.55 18.71 8.24
CA THR A 34 4.92 17.79 7.15
C THR A 34 5.08 16.37 7.69
N CYS A 35 4.52 15.41 6.98
CA CYS A 35 4.62 13.99 7.29
C CYS A 35 4.86 13.20 5.99
N SER A 36 5.53 12.06 6.11
CA SER A 36 5.86 11.26 4.93
C SER A 36 6.06 9.78 5.26
N PHE A 37 5.96 8.96 4.22
CA PHE A 37 6.47 7.59 4.20
C PHE A 37 7.19 7.34 2.88
N THR A 38 8.08 6.35 2.88
CA THR A 38 8.83 5.94 1.69
C THR A 38 8.51 4.49 1.38
N VAL A 39 8.04 4.24 0.17
CA VAL A 39 7.92 2.90 -0.40
C VAL A 39 9.28 2.50 -0.95
N GLU A 40 9.87 1.46 -0.37
CA GLU A 40 11.20 0.95 -0.75
C GLU A 40 11.09 -0.10 -1.86
N LYS A 41 10.11 -1.00 -1.74
CA LYS A 41 9.93 -2.11 -2.69
C LYS A 41 8.48 -2.58 -2.69
N ARG A 42 8.02 -3.00 -3.86
CA ARG A 42 6.78 -3.76 -4.05
C ARG A 42 7.11 -5.13 -4.65
N TYR A 43 6.50 -6.19 -4.13
CA TYR A 43 6.66 -7.56 -4.65
C TYR A 43 5.42 -8.40 -4.35
N PHE A 44 5.31 -9.56 -5.00
CA PHE A 44 4.26 -10.55 -4.75
C PHE A 44 4.87 -11.79 -4.10
N GLU A 45 4.31 -12.22 -2.98
CA GLU A 45 4.70 -13.48 -2.35
C GLU A 45 4.40 -14.66 -3.26
N ASN A 46 5.31 -15.64 -3.24
CA ASN A 46 5.23 -16.88 -4.03
C ASN A 46 5.17 -16.65 -5.54
N ASN A 47 5.59 -15.48 -6.02
CA ASN A 47 5.50 -15.06 -7.43
C ASN A 47 4.08 -15.14 -8.01
N LEU A 48 3.05 -15.10 -7.16
CA LEU A 48 1.66 -15.14 -7.60
C LEU A 48 1.09 -13.73 -7.59
N GLN A 49 0.77 -13.23 -8.78
CA GLN A 49 0.25 -11.89 -8.98
C GLN A 49 -1.22 -11.80 -8.56
N HIS A 50 -1.43 -11.57 -7.27
CA HIS A 50 -2.73 -11.46 -6.62
C HIS A 50 -2.66 -10.41 -5.49
N PRO A 51 -3.66 -9.54 -5.30
CA PRO A 51 -3.62 -8.47 -4.29
C PRO A 51 -3.37 -8.96 -2.85
N LEU A 52 -3.92 -10.13 -2.48
CA LEU A 52 -3.61 -10.76 -1.19
C LEU A 52 -2.14 -11.19 -1.03
N ASN A 53 -1.41 -11.38 -2.13
CA ASN A 53 0.01 -11.71 -2.13
C ASN A 53 0.89 -10.47 -2.32
N GLU A 54 0.31 -9.30 -2.57
CA GLU A 54 1.06 -8.07 -2.69
C GLU A 54 1.68 -7.68 -1.34
N ARG A 55 2.97 -7.35 -1.37
CA ARG A 55 3.75 -6.87 -0.23
C ARG A 55 4.44 -5.58 -0.62
N ILE A 56 4.33 -4.59 0.26
CA ILE A 56 4.91 -3.27 0.06
C ILE A 56 5.78 -2.94 1.26
N ALA A 57 7.09 -2.95 1.07
CA ALA A 57 8.05 -2.51 2.06
C ALA A 57 8.01 -0.98 2.15
N VAL A 58 7.69 -0.46 3.33
CA VAL A 58 7.51 0.97 3.59
C VAL A 58 8.27 1.38 4.84
N LYS A 59 8.79 2.61 4.85
CA LYS A 59 9.34 3.27 6.04
C LYS A 59 8.56 4.53 6.42
N VAL A 60 8.28 4.69 7.70
CA VAL A 60 7.80 5.93 8.33
C VAL A 60 8.85 6.36 9.34
N GLY A 61 9.62 7.40 9.02
CA GLY A 61 10.83 7.73 9.77
C GLY A 61 11.82 6.56 9.76
N SER A 62 12.18 6.05 10.94
CA SER A 62 13.07 4.88 11.10
C SER A 62 12.33 3.55 11.19
N ILE A 63 10.99 3.53 11.22
CA ILE A 63 10.20 2.33 11.44
C ILE A 63 9.85 1.71 10.08
N ALA A 64 10.20 0.44 9.90
CA ALA A 64 9.89 -0.32 8.70
C ALA A 64 8.62 -1.16 8.87
N PHE A 65 7.81 -1.22 7.82
CA PHE A 65 6.58 -2.01 7.73
C PHE A 65 6.58 -2.80 6.42
N THR A 66 5.92 -3.95 6.44
CA THR A 66 5.54 -4.68 5.22
C THR A 66 4.03 -4.66 5.12
N LEU A 67 3.50 -3.79 4.28
CA LEU A 67 2.07 -3.61 4.08
C LEU A 67 1.50 -4.66 3.14
N GLN A 68 0.22 -4.97 3.34
CA GLN A 68 -0.60 -5.80 2.46
C GLN A 68 -2.06 -5.31 2.45
N HIS A 69 -2.84 -5.73 1.46
CA HIS A 69 -4.29 -5.59 1.53
C HIS A 69 -4.86 -6.47 2.66
N PRO A 70 -5.75 -5.95 3.52
CA PRO A 70 -6.47 -6.79 4.48
C PRO A 70 -7.37 -7.80 3.75
N PRO A 71 -7.40 -9.06 4.19
CA PRO A 71 -8.35 -10.03 3.67
C PRO A 71 -9.78 -9.69 4.14
N VAL A 72 -10.75 -9.95 3.28
CA VAL A 72 -12.19 -9.89 3.60
C VAL A 72 -12.72 -11.32 3.48
N ILE A 73 -13.18 -11.88 4.60
CA ILE A 73 -13.68 -13.27 4.67
C ILE A 73 -15.07 -13.23 5.29
N ASP A 74 -16.06 -13.72 4.55
CA ASP A 74 -17.40 -13.97 5.07
C ASP A 74 -17.76 -15.45 4.85
N VAL A 75 -17.83 -16.18 5.96
CA VAL A 75 -18.09 -17.62 5.98
C VAL A 75 -19.52 -17.93 5.55
N ALA A 76 -20.50 -17.08 5.91
CA ALA A 76 -21.91 -17.36 5.65
C ALA A 76 -22.22 -17.30 4.15
N SER A 77 -21.61 -16.36 3.44
CA SER A 77 -21.73 -16.23 1.98
C SER A 77 -20.65 -17.00 1.20
N SER A 78 -19.74 -17.70 1.87
CA SER A 78 -18.56 -18.35 1.26
C SER A 78 -17.73 -17.37 0.42
N TYR A 79 -17.60 -16.14 0.88
CA TYR A 79 -16.90 -15.05 0.19
C TYR A 79 -15.48 -14.86 0.75
N ALA A 80 -14.50 -14.79 -0.14
CA ALA A 80 -13.11 -14.48 0.18
C ALA A 80 -12.55 -13.49 -0.84
N ALA A 81 -12.13 -12.31 -0.36
CA ALA A 81 -11.60 -11.23 -1.18
C ALA A 81 -10.58 -10.41 -0.38
N TYR A 82 -10.32 -9.18 -0.85
CA TYR A 82 -9.42 -8.23 -0.22
C TYR A 82 -10.06 -6.84 -0.19
N ASN A 83 -9.64 -6.02 0.77
CA ASN A 83 -10.01 -4.62 0.80
C ASN A 83 -9.10 -3.83 -0.15
N HIS A 84 -9.66 -3.33 -1.26
CA HIS A 84 -8.93 -2.54 -2.27
C HIS A 84 -8.62 -1.12 -1.79
N ASP A 85 -9.36 -0.60 -0.81
CA ASP A 85 -9.26 0.79 -0.35
C ASP A 85 -8.14 1.02 0.66
N MET A 86 -7.44 -0.04 1.09
CA MET A 86 -6.41 0.11 2.11
C MET A 86 -5.30 -0.91 2.04
N PHE A 87 -4.15 -0.44 2.50
CA PHE A 87 -3.01 -1.26 2.90
C PHE A 87 -2.82 -1.15 4.41
N GLN A 88 -2.45 -2.26 5.05
CA GLN A 88 -2.15 -2.28 6.48
C GLN A 88 -0.94 -3.14 6.82
N ALA A 89 -0.27 -2.78 7.92
CA ALA A 89 0.72 -3.61 8.60
C ALA A 89 0.63 -3.40 10.11
N ILE A 90 1.10 -4.41 10.84
CA ILE A 90 1.27 -4.34 12.29
C ILE A 90 2.60 -4.98 12.67
N ASN A 91 3.36 -4.30 13.53
CA ASN A 91 4.58 -4.79 14.14
C ASN A 91 4.37 -4.90 15.65
N ALA A 92 4.78 -6.00 16.25
CA ALA A 92 4.86 -6.11 17.70
C ALA A 92 6.04 -5.30 18.26
N THR A 93 5.89 -4.75 19.47
CA THR A 93 6.98 -4.13 20.22
C THR A 93 7.10 -4.80 21.59
N SER A 94 8.15 -4.47 22.35
CA SER A 94 8.34 -5.00 23.71
C SER A 94 7.22 -4.61 24.70
N VAL A 95 6.44 -3.57 24.38
CA VAL A 95 5.42 -2.99 25.25
C VAL A 95 4.01 -2.97 24.63
N GLY A 96 3.88 -3.36 23.37
CA GLY A 96 2.69 -3.02 22.59
C GLY A 96 2.71 -3.50 21.14
N ALA A 97 2.05 -2.72 20.28
CA ALA A 97 2.20 -2.82 18.83
C ALA A 97 2.16 -1.46 18.16
N GLN A 98 2.74 -1.42 16.97
CA GLN A 98 2.68 -0.30 16.05
C GLN A 98 1.96 -0.76 14.78
N ALA A 99 1.05 0.06 14.27
CA ALA A 99 0.35 -0.21 13.03
C ALA A 99 0.52 0.95 12.05
N LEU A 100 0.56 0.60 10.77
CA LEU A 100 0.51 1.57 9.68
C LEU A 100 -0.66 1.20 8.78
N VAL A 101 -1.54 2.16 8.54
CA VAL A 101 -2.66 2.04 7.61
C VAL A 101 -2.51 3.11 6.55
N ILE A 102 -2.62 2.74 5.28
CA ILE A 102 -2.66 3.68 4.15
C ILE A 102 -4.02 3.52 3.50
N LEU A 103 -4.77 4.61 3.37
CA LEU A 103 -6.06 4.62 2.69
C LEU A 103 -5.90 5.17 1.28
N MET A 104 -6.49 4.47 0.32
CA MET A 104 -6.52 4.83 -1.07
C MET A 104 -7.67 5.81 -1.32
N LYS A 105 -7.46 6.75 -2.23
CA LYS A 105 -8.45 7.72 -2.69
C LYS A 105 -8.85 7.37 -4.12
N HIS A 106 -10.17 7.29 -4.32
CA HIS A 106 -10.80 7.08 -5.60
C HIS A 106 -11.04 8.40 -6.34
N PRO A 107 -10.39 8.63 -7.49
CA PRO A 107 -10.65 9.83 -8.29
C PRO A 107 -12.06 9.75 -8.89
N SER A 108 -12.88 10.80 -8.69
CA SER A 108 -14.27 10.85 -9.18
C SER A 108 -14.42 10.85 -10.72
N ARG A 109 -13.32 10.91 -11.47
CA ARG A 109 -13.30 11.04 -12.94
C ARG A 109 -12.64 9.87 -13.68
N GLY A 110 -12.52 8.72 -13.03
CA GLY A 110 -11.89 7.54 -13.64
C GLY A 110 -10.38 7.72 -13.77
N GLY A 111 -9.65 7.41 -12.72
CA GLY A 111 -8.19 7.38 -12.68
C GLY A 111 -7.71 6.35 -11.68
N ASP A 112 -6.40 6.07 -11.71
CA ASP A 112 -5.80 5.10 -10.79
C ASP A 112 -6.02 5.52 -9.33
N GLU A 113 -6.28 4.53 -8.48
CA GLU A 113 -6.32 4.75 -7.04
C GLU A 113 -4.96 5.23 -6.55
N ILE A 114 -4.96 6.34 -5.82
CA ILE A 114 -3.74 6.92 -5.24
C ILE A 114 -3.87 6.94 -3.72
N PRO A 115 -2.78 6.73 -2.98
CA PRO A 115 -2.83 6.89 -1.53
C PRO A 115 -3.25 8.32 -1.17
N GLY A 116 -4.31 8.46 -0.38
CA GLY A 116 -4.86 9.74 0.06
C GLY A 116 -4.38 10.16 1.44
N GLU A 117 -4.31 9.19 2.36
CA GLU A 117 -3.85 9.40 3.73
C GLU A 117 -3.15 8.17 4.31
N PHE A 118 -2.35 8.39 5.36
CA PHE A 118 -1.87 7.30 6.21
C PHE A 118 -2.06 7.60 7.69
N HIS A 119 -2.18 6.54 8.48
CA HIS A 119 -2.25 6.60 9.93
C HIS A 119 -1.16 5.69 10.52
N PHE A 120 -0.29 6.30 11.32
CA PHE A 120 0.60 5.56 12.21
C PHE A 120 -0.02 5.51 13.60
N ILE A 121 -0.15 4.31 14.14
CA ILE A 121 -0.75 4.05 15.45
C ILE A 121 0.31 3.38 16.32
N ASN A 122 0.50 3.87 17.54
CA ASN A 122 1.29 3.22 18.58
C ASN A 122 0.36 2.93 19.77
N HIS A 123 0.31 1.68 20.20
CA HIS A 123 -0.50 1.26 21.35
C HIS A 123 0.34 0.43 22.32
N GLU A 124 0.59 1.01 23.49
CA GLU A 124 1.30 0.35 24.60
C GLU A 124 0.28 -0.31 25.53
N TYR A 125 0.01 -1.61 25.33
CA TYR A 125 -1.08 -2.31 26.02
C TYR A 125 -0.95 -2.26 27.55
N LYS A 126 0.28 -2.39 28.07
CA LYS A 126 0.54 -2.42 29.51
C LYS A 126 0.27 -1.09 30.21
N ALA A 127 0.51 0.02 29.50
CA ALA A 127 0.26 1.37 30.01
C ALA A 127 -1.09 1.94 29.54
N ASN A 128 -1.83 1.20 28.71
CA ASN A 128 -3.01 1.66 27.99
C ASN A 128 -2.81 3.02 27.27
N LYS A 129 -1.59 3.27 26.80
CA LYS A 129 -1.22 4.51 26.11
C LYS A 129 -1.43 4.33 24.61
N LYS A 130 -2.18 5.26 24.00
CA LYS A 130 -2.55 5.22 22.58
C LYS A 130 -2.17 6.52 21.90
N GLU A 131 -1.39 6.43 20.84
CA GLU A 131 -0.97 7.56 20.03
C GLU A 131 -1.33 7.28 18.58
N LYS A 132 -1.79 8.33 17.87
CA LYS A 132 -2.11 8.27 16.45
C LYS A 132 -1.57 9.51 15.76
N VAL A 133 -0.78 9.32 14.71
CA VAL A 133 -0.41 10.35 13.75
C VAL A 133 -1.16 10.08 12.46
N SER A 134 -1.87 11.09 11.96
CA SER A 134 -2.59 11.01 10.68
C SER A 134 -2.00 12.02 9.72
N CYS A 135 -1.70 11.56 8.50
CA CYS A 135 -1.10 12.33 7.44
C CYS A 135 -2.04 12.36 6.23
N PHE A 136 -2.42 13.55 5.81
CA PHE A 136 -3.46 13.77 4.81
C PHE A 136 -2.87 14.37 3.53
N ASN A 137 -3.65 14.29 2.45
CA ASN A 137 -3.35 14.90 1.15
C ASN A 137 -2.00 14.45 0.61
N LEU A 138 -1.74 13.14 0.67
CA LEU A 138 -0.49 12.56 0.21
C LEU A 138 -0.24 12.86 -1.26
N LYS A 139 1.00 13.24 -1.56
CA LYS A 139 1.50 13.46 -2.91
C LYS A 139 2.76 12.66 -3.12
N PHE A 140 2.81 12.01 -4.27
CA PHE A 140 3.98 11.25 -4.68
C PHE A 140 5.11 12.18 -5.12
N SER A 141 6.33 11.90 -4.65
CA SER A 141 7.57 12.46 -5.14
C SER A 141 8.54 11.32 -5.43
N THR A 142 9.04 11.26 -6.66
CA THR A 142 10.18 10.40 -6.97
C THR A 142 11.40 10.90 -6.22
N LEU A 143 12.14 9.98 -5.59
CA LEU A 143 13.53 10.25 -5.21
C LEU A 143 14.27 10.52 -6.53
N ARG A 144 14.55 11.80 -6.83
CA ARG A 144 15.49 12.15 -7.90
C ARG A 144 16.85 11.61 -7.47
N GLY A 145 17.17 10.38 -7.88
CA GLY A 145 18.53 9.87 -7.82
C GLY A 145 19.42 10.81 -8.61
N ARG A 146 20.18 11.66 -7.91
CA ARG A 146 21.43 12.17 -8.45
C ARG A 146 22.37 10.96 -8.44
N PHE A 147 22.47 10.30 -9.59
CA PHE A 147 23.64 9.50 -9.93
C PHE A 147 24.79 10.45 -10.26
#